data_AF-A0A7Y8J209-F1
#
_entry.id   AF-A0A7Y8J209-F1
#
_cell.length_a   1.000
_cell.length_b   1.000
_cell.length_c   1.000
_cell.angle_alpha   90.00
_cell.angle_beta   90.00
_cell.angle_gamma   90.00
#
_symmetry.space_group_name_H-M   'P 1'
#
loop_
_entity.id
_entity.type
_entity.pdbx_description
1 polymer ?
#
loop_
_entity_poly.entity_id
_entity_poly.type
_entity_poly.pdbx_seq_one_letter_code
_entity_poly.pdbx_strand_id
1 'polypeptide(L)'
;MFRSRWIALSVVLVAPLTVTCSPAKSVSYPNNEMKKYVAPDSSYVLYKPEDWKVQEQKGKDSVNIAVSDLSGLSLAEVYSAANPTGRADALRLLAEFGRDLKAKHPDLAFSGVFVSSDRSKAVAMVKYRQGGTPVQGRYYFDATANHLSIQGYCAPEAAISARRALLVNILANLRFVNNEPAGPDQPFRADTRPIQAQLVRRQAPDGSLSISVPADWLFSAGGGKVLAGAQGGRAGFAFTSIGVLPHGVGYDNIAQGVIQAPYLPPAQILPVVFTKLGNRNVRVLASQQDPESLQQCFGRCQAEDMEVAWTSPEGAACLGVFKVINTAPQGISGMWHTILAGFWGPQDEFPRWAPLLEQVGASFQINQAYVRNYIQSGLANLRRLQAKTAQAMQSLNDARRDNQLAWEQRQARKDASDARWDDYRRGHSYWVSELEGGKIYATDTWGTKDTQTGAYYEGRDYGYVNFEGQNPRHPSETMREVSSYEVQQLLGGRP
;
A
#
# COMPACT_ATOMS: atom_id res chain seq x y z
N MET A 1 10.33 8.80 -28.75
CA MET A 1 11.20 7.76 -28.14
C MET A 1 12.19 8.46 -27.23
N PHE A 2 12.09 8.28 -25.92
CA PHE A 2 13.14 8.69 -24.98
C PHE A 2 13.83 7.45 -24.43
N ARG A 3 15.15 7.35 -24.60
CA ARG A 3 15.99 6.38 -23.87
C ARG A 3 16.63 7.11 -22.70
N SER A 4 15.86 7.29 -21.62
CA SER A 4 16.35 7.96 -20.42
C SER A 4 17.47 7.15 -19.78
N ARG A 5 18.64 7.77 -19.58
CA ARG A 5 19.74 7.19 -18.80
C ARG A 5 19.46 7.42 -17.32
N TRP A 6 18.81 6.46 -16.68
CA TRP A 6 18.62 6.48 -15.22
C TRP A 6 19.92 6.15 -14.47
N ILE A 7 19.89 6.36 -13.15
CA ILE A 7 21.05 6.31 -12.25
C ILE A 7 21.56 4.88 -12.12
N ALA A 8 22.68 4.57 -12.78
CA ALA A 8 23.37 3.30 -12.64
C ALA A 8 24.12 3.21 -11.30
N LEU A 9 23.68 2.32 -10.41
CA LEU A 9 24.34 2.05 -9.13
C LEU A 9 25.49 1.04 -9.31
N SER A 10 26.62 1.50 -9.84
CA SER A 10 27.72 0.65 -10.29
C SER A 10 28.40 -0.17 -9.17
N VAL A 11 28.32 -1.50 -9.28
CA VAL A 11 29.21 -2.49 -8.64
C VAL A 11 29.71 -3.47 -9.72
N VAL A 12 30.95 -3.90 -9.63
CA VAL A 12 31.76 -4.54 -10.72
C VAL A 12 32.66 -5.61 -10.08
N LEU A 13 33.03 -6.75 -10.67
CA LEU A 13 32.94 -7.31 -12.05
C LEU A 13 31.90 -8.49 -12.03
N VAL A 14 31.68 -9.46 -12.94
CA VAL A 14 32.40 -10.10 -14.07
C VAL A 14 31.38 -10.61 -15.13
N ALA A 15 31.83 -10.88 -16.37
CA ALA A 15 31.07 -11.49 -17.48
C ALA A 15 32.02 -12.42 -18.30
N PRO A 16 31.56 -13.21 -19.31
CA PRO A 16 30.18 -13.40 -19.81
C PRO A 16 29.75 -14.89 -19.97
N LEU A 17 28.49 -15.12 -20.34
CA LEU A 17 28.10 -16.24 -21.22
C LEU A 17 26.89 -15.82 -22.06
N THR A 18 26.94 -16.08 -23.37
CA THR A 18 25.95 -15.58 -24.34
C THR A 18 24.92 -16.64 -24.71
N VAL A 19 23.63 -16.32 -24.58
CA VAL A 19 22.53 -17.06 -25.22
C VAL A 19 21.69 -16.06 -26.01
N THR A 20 21.62 -16.25 -27.33
CA THR A 20 20.73 -15.48 -28.20
C THR A 20 19.33 -16.10 -28.20
N CYS A 21 18.30 -15.28 -28.07
CA CYS A 21 16.92 -15.71 -28.25
C CYS A 21 16.15 -14.64 -29.03
N SER A 22 15.56 -15.01 -30.17
CA SER A 22 14.90 -14.06 -31.07
C SER A 22 13.56 -13.61 -30.51
N PRO A 23 13.22 -12.30 -30.55
CA PRO A 23 11.93 -11.82 -30.08
C PRO A 23 10.79 -12.32 -30.98
N ALA A 24 9.65 -12.62 -30.36
CA ALA A 24 8.42 -12.92 -31.09
C ALA A 24 7.97 -11.71 -31.92
N LYS A 25 7.36 -11.97 -33.09
CA LYS A 25 6.95 -10.92 -34.05
C LYS A 25 5.94 -9.97 -33.42
N SER A 26 6.27 -8.68 -33.39
CA SER A 26 5.29 -7.62 -33.19
C SER A 26 4.32 -7.58 -34.38
N VAL A 27 3.06 -7.21 -34.11
CA VAL A 27 2.09 -6.94 -35.18
C VAL A 27 2.48 -5.62 -35.83
N SER A 28 3.08 -5.70 -37.02
CA SER A 28 3.44 -4.54 -37.81
C SER A 28 2.20 -3.91 -38.44
N TYR A 29 1.95 -2.64 -38.11
CA TYR A 29 1.09 -1.78 -38.91
C TYR A 29 1.95 -1.17 -40.03
N PRO A 30 1.46 -1.07 -41.28
CA PRO A 30 2.21 -0.41 -42.35
C PRO A 30 2.53 1.05 -42.00
N ASN A 31 3.64 1.57 -42.53
CA ASN A 31 4.25 2.85 -42.18
C ASN A 31 3.28 4.06 -42.33
N ASN A 32 2.52 4.35 -41.28
CA ASN A 32 1.88 5.64 -41.07
C ASN A 32 2.72 6.44 -40.08
N GLU A 33 3.80 7.07 -40.57
CA GLU A 33 4.54 8.05 -39.77
C GLU A 33 3.63 9.24 -39.43
N MET A 34 3.32 9.37 -38.14
CA MET A 34 2.46 10.44 -37.64
C MET A 34 3.24 11.76 -37.64
N LYS A 35 2.99 12.62 -38.62
CA LYS A 35 3.65 13.92 -38.75
C LYS A 35 2.98 14.96 -37.85
N LYS A 36 3.81 15.82 -37.25
CA LYS A 36 3.36 16.94 -36.42
C LYS A 36 2.67 17.98 -37.30
N TYR A 37 1.44 18.33 -36.94
CA TYR A 37 0.72 19.50 -37.44
C TYR A 37 0.71 20.58 -36.36
N VAL A 38 0.85 21.84 -36.77
CA VAL A 38 0.69 23.03 -35.95
C VAL A 38 -0.36 23.88 -36.65
N ALA A 39 -1.33 24.42 -35.89
CA ALA A 39 -2.33 25.33 -36.44
C ALA A 39 -1.67 26.55 -37.11
N PRO A 40 -2.27 27.17 -38.15
CA PRO A 40 -1.68 28.33 -38.82
C PRO A 40 -1.42 29.53 -37.88
N ASP A 41 -2.21 29.65 -36.82
CA ASP A 41 -2.08 30.66 -35.75
C ASP A 41 -1.35 30.12 -34.50
N SER A 42 -0.83 28.90 -34.54
CA SER A 42 -0.23 28.15 -33.42
C SER A 42 -1.15 27.89 -32.21
N SER A 43 -2.48 28.06 -32.32
CA SER A 43 -3.41 27.85 -31.20
C SER A 43 -3.56 26.39 -30.74
N TYR A 44 -3.14 25.42 -31.56
CA TYR A 44 -3.00 24.01 -31.15
C TYR A 44 -1.92 23.25 -31.97
N VAL A 45 -1.56 22.09 -31.44
CA VAL A 45 -0.66 21.10 -32.05
C VAL A 45 -1.36 19.73 -32.02
N LEU A 46 -1.20 18.95 -33.08
CA LEU A 46 -1.60 17.54 -33.14
C LEU A 46 -0.64 16.71 -33.99
N TYR A 47 -0.78 15.39 -33.97
CA TYR A 47 -0.06 14.46 -34.84
C TYR A 47 -1.06 13.64 -35.65
N LYS A 48 -0.86 13.57 -36.96
CA LYS A 48 -1.74 12.92 -37.94
C LYS A 48 -0.93 12.17 -39.00
N PRO A 49 -1.52 11.24 -39.78
CA PRO A 49 -0.89 10.76 -41.01
C PRO A 49 -0.61 11.93 -41.97
N GLU A 50 0.40 11.79 -42.83
CA GLU A 50 0.83 12.85 -43.75
C GLU A 50 -0.28 13.33 -44.68
N ASP A 51 -1.01 12.40 -45.29
CA ASP A 51 -2.07 12.61 -46.27
C ASP A 51 -3.40 13.15 -45.69
N TRP A 52 -3.57 13.09 -44.37
CA TRP A 52 -4.83 13.51 -43.72
C TRP A 52 -4.96 15.04 -43.68
N LYS A 53 -6.19 15.54 -43.83
CA LYS A 53 -6.50 16.97 -43.77
C LYS A 53 -6.82 17.38 -42.34
N VAL A 54 -6.52 18.63 -42.00
CA VAL A 54 -7.09 19.31 -40.82
C VAL A 54 -8.00 20.41 -41.34
N GLN A 55 -9.20 20.48 -40.79
CA GLN A 55 -10.15 21.56 -40.97
C GLN A 55 -10.43 22.19 -39.61
N GLU A 56 -10.70 23.49 -39.62
CA GLU A 56 -10.91 24.27 -38.42
C GLU A 56 -12.02 25.29 -38.64
N GLN A 57 -12.89 25.46 -37.64
CA GLN A 57 -13.95 26.45 -37.64
C GLN A 57 -13.96 27.17 -36.29
N LYS A 58 -13.72 28.48 -36.30
CA LYS A 58 -13.79 29.34 -35.10
C LYS A 58 -15.11 30.10 -35.09
N GLY A 59 -15.86 29.97 -34.00
CA GLY A 59 -16.88 30.94 -33.60
C GLY A 59 -16.29 32.00 -32.69
N LYS A 60 -17.13 32.91 -32.19
CA LYS A 60 -16.71 33.97 -31.25
C LYS A 60 -16.15 33.39 -29.95
N ASP A 61 -16.82 32.37 -29.41
CA ASP A 61 -16.54 31.77 -28.09
C ASP A 61 -16.41 30.23 -28.21
N SER A 62 -16.05 29.73 -29.40
CA SER A 62 -15.99 28.31 -29.74
C SER A 62 -14.97 27.96 -30.84
N VAL A 63 -14.48 26.72 -30.84
CA VAL A 63 -13.59 26.17 -31.86
C VAL A 63 -13.93 24.71 -32.15
N ASN A 64 -13.94 24.35 -33.44
CA ASN A 64 -14.07 22.99 -33.94
C ASN A 64 -12.82 22.63 -34.75
N ILE A 65 -12.22 21.47 -34.47
CA ILE A 65 -11.05 20.93 -35.16
C ILE A 65 -11.40 19.53 -35.65
N ALA A 66 -11.33 19.33 -36.96
CA ALA A 66 -11.70 18.11 -37.64
C ALA A 66 -10.50 17.57 -38.43
N VAL A 67 -10.02 16.37 -38.08
CA VAL A 67 -8.88 15.70 -38.74
C VAL A 67 -9.40 14.50 -39.51
N SER A 68 -9.35 14.55 -40.84
CA SER A 68 -9.96 13.53 -41.71
C SER A 68 -8.97 12.91 -42.70
N ASP A 69 -9.27 11.72 -43.19
CA ASP A 69 -8.62 11.23 -44.41
C ASP A 69 -9.03 12.03 -45.65
N LEU A 70 -8.41 11.74 -46.80
CA LEU A 70 -8.69 12.44 -48.06
C LEU A 70 -10.15 12.32 -48.54
N SER A 71 -10.88 11.28 -48.12
CA SER A 71 -12.29 11.03 -48.48
C SER A 71 -13.29 11.72 -47.55
N GLY A 72 -12.85 12.15 -46.37
CA GLY A 72 -13.71 12.70 -45.32
C GLY A 72 -14.58 11.66 -44.60
N LEU A 73 -14.49 10.37 -44.96
CA LEU A 73 -15.30 9.30 -44.36
C LEU A 73 -14.72 8.76 -43.05
N SER A 74 -13.41 8.96 -42.81
CA SER A 74 -12.80 8.76 -41.50
C SER A 74 -12.37 10.10 -40.93
N LEU A 75 -12.80 10.37 -39.70
CA LEU A 75 -12.73 11.67 -39.04
C LEU A 75 -12.48 11.48 -37.54
N ALA A 76 -11.58 12.29 -36.98
CA ALA A 76 -11.45 12.57 -35.56
C ALA A 76 -11.78 14.05 -35.34
N GLU A 77 -12.74 14.36 -34.47
CA GLU A 77 -13.30 15.71 -34.28
C GLU A 77 -13.24 16.11 -32.80
N VAL A 78 -12.86 17.37 -32.54
CA VAL A 78 -12.93 18.02 -31.23
C VAL A 78 -13.62 19.38 -31.36
N TYR A 79 -14.70 19.56 -30.62
CA TYR A 79 -15.36 20.84 -30.39
C TYR A 79 -15.11 21.31 -28.95
N SER A 80 -14.93 22.60 -28.78
CA SER A 80 -14.66 23.29 -27.52
C SER A 80 -15.38 24.64 -27.53
N ALA A 81 -16.14 24.96 -26.47
CA ALA A 81 -16.83 26.25 -26.35
C ALA A 81 -17.01 26.70 -24.89
N ALA A 82 -17.29 27.98 -24.69
CA ALA A 82 -17.90 28.46 -23.44
C ALA A 82 -19.33 27.88 -23.29
N ASN A 83 -19.79 27.66 -22.06
CA ASN A 83 -21.17 27.25 -21.79
C ASN A 83 -22.06 28.48 -21.51
N PRO A 84 -22.96 28.89 -22.43
CA PRO A 84 -23.83 30.04 -22.21
C PRO A 84 -24.97 29.77 -21.21
N THR A 85 -25.13 28.54 -20.73
CA THR A 85 -26.25 28.13 -19.85
C THR A 85 -25.91 28.17 -18.36
N GLY A 86 -24.63 28.26 -18.00
CA GLY A 86 -24.16 28.16 -16.60
C GLY A 86 -24.36 26.77 -15.95
N ARG A 87 -24.79 25.75 -16.70
CA ARG A 87 -25.24 24.45 -16.15
C ARG A 87 -24.60 23.25 -16.85
N ALA A 88 -24.18 22.29 -16.05
CA ALA A 88 -23.73 20.98 -16.52
C ALA A 88 -24.92 20.15 -17.05
N ASP A 89 -25.04 20.02 -18.37
CA ASP A 89 -26.03 19.14 -19.01
C ASP A 89 -25.54 18.59 -20.36
N ALA A 90 -24.72 17.54 -20.30
CA ALA A 90 -24.16 16.89 -21.48
C ALA A 90 -25.22 16.17 -22.32
N LEU A 91 -26.40 15.86 -21.75
CA LEU A 91 -27.53 15.31 -22.51
C LEU A 91 -28.18 16.39 -23.39
N ARG A 92 -28.25 17.64 -22.91
CA ARG A 92 -28.63 18.79 -23.75
C ARG A 92 -27.61 19.01 -24.86
N LEU A 93 -26.32 19.01 -24.55
CA LEU A 93 -25.24 19.18 -25.54
C LEU A 93 -25.29 18.12 -26.65
N LEU A 94 -25.55 16.85 -26.27
CA LEU A 94 -25.78 15.74 -27.18
C LEU A 94 -27.00 15.97 -28.09
N ALA A 95 -28.10 16.49 -27.54
CA ALA A 95 -29.32 16.80 -28.30
C ALA A 95 -29.18 18.06 -29.20
N GLU A 96 -28.29 18.99 -28.86
CA GLU A 96 -27.89 20.11 -29.73
C GLU A 96 -27.05 19.60 -30.91
N PHE A 97 -25.92 18.95 -30.63
CA PHE A 97 -25.08 18.31 -31.65
C PHE A 97 -25.85 17.33 -32.55
N GLY A 98 -26.77 16.55 -31.99
CA GLY A 98 -27.59 15.59 -32.72
C GLY A 98 -28.59 16.22 -33.69
N ARG A 99 -29.04 17.47 -33.45
CA ARG A 99 -29.85 18.21 -34.41
C ARG A 99 -29.00 18.71 -35.58
N ASP A 100 -27.84 19.30 -35.27
CA ASP A 100 -26.94 19.86 -36.28
C ASP A 100 -26.34 18.77 -37.19
N LEU A 101 -26.00 17.61 -36.62
CA LEU A 101 -25.54 16.46 -37.40
C LEU A 101 -26.68 15.82 -38.21
N LYS A 102 -27.92 15.80 -37.72
CA LYS A 102 -29.07 15.26 -38.47
C LYS A 102 -29.54 16.18 -39.59
N ALA A 103 -29.31 17.50 -39.49
CA ALA A 103 -29.50 18.43 -40.60
C ALA A 103 -28.54 18.15 -41.78
N LYS A 104 -27.33 17.65 -41.49
CA LYS A 104 -26.35 17.21 -42.50
C LYS A 104 -26.59 15.78 -42.98
N HIS A 105 -27.07 14.91 -42.09
CA HIS A 105 -27.31 13.48 -42.35
C HIS A 105 -28.71 13.05 -41.85
N PRO A 106 -29.75 13.13 -42.69
CA PRO A 106 -31.12 12.83 -42.28
C PRO A 106 -31.33 11.42 -41.73
N ASP A 107 -30.51 10.45 -42.14
CA ASP A 107 -30.54 9.06 -41.67
C ASP A 107 -29.83 8.83 -40.32
N LEU A 108 -29.30 9.88 -39.68
CA LEU A 108 -28.58 9.79 -38.40
C LEU A 108 -29.40 9.08 -37.32
N ALA A 109 -28.81 8.02 -36.77
CA ALA A 109 -29.28 7.29 -35.61
C ALA A 109 -28.25 7.34 -34.47
N PHE A 110 -28.75 7.59 -33.25
CA PHE A 110 -27.99 7.45 -32.01
C PHE A 110 -28.30 6.11 -31.34
N SER A 111 -27.30 5.51 -30.69
CA SER A 111 -27.39 4.21 -30.02
C SER A 111 -26.38 4.15 -28.87
N GLY A 112 -26.60 3.26 -27.89
CA GLY A 112 -25.68 3.10 -26.75
C GLY A 112 -25.42 4.42 -26.01
N VAL A 113 -26.49 5.19 -25.75
CA VAL A 113 -26.40 6.48 -25.05
C VAL A 113 -26.30 6.24 -23.56
N PHE A 114 -25.25 6.75 -22.93
CA PHE A 114 -25.07 6.76 -21.48
C PHE A 114 -24.79 8.19 -21.00
N VAL A 115 -25.28 8.53 -19.82
CA VAL A 115 -25.13 9.85 -19.18
C VAL A 115 -24.71 9.63 -17.73
N SER A 116 -23.82 10.48 -17.20
CA SER A 116 -23.43 10.44 -15.79
C SER A 116 -24.56 10.89 -14.86
N SER A 117 -24.52 10.48 -13.59
CA SER A 117 -25.56 10.79 -12.60
C SER A 117 -25.68 12.29 -12.29
N ASP A 118 -24.58 13.04 -12.42
CA ASP A 118 -24.52 14.51 -12.31
C ASP A 118 -24.85 15.24 -13.63
N ARG A 119 -25.14 14.49 -14.70
CA ARG A 119 -25.35 14.96 -16.09
C ARG A 119 -24.18 15.75 -16.70
N SER A 120 -23.01 15.81 -16.07
CA SER A 120 -21.86 16.53 -16.63
C SER A 120 -21.23 15.83 -17.83
N LYS A 121 -21.47 14.53 -18.03
CA LYS A 121 -20.88 13.76 -19.15
C LYS A 121 -21.90 12.86 -19.82
N ALA A 122 -21.76 12.70 -21.13
CA ALA A 122 -22.49 11.71 -21.90
C ALA A 122 -21.60 11.04 -22.95
N VAL A 123 -22.01 9.87 -23.43
CA VAL A 123 -21.38 9.18 -24.56
C VAL A 123 -22.47 8.55 -25.41
N ALA A 124 -22.29 8.57 -26.73
CA ALA A 124 -23.20 7.92 -27.67
C ALA A 124 -22.45 7.34 -28.87
N MET A 125 -23.01 6.29 -29.46
CA MET A 125 -22.59 5.73 -30.74
C MET A 125 -23.50 6.23 -31.84
N VAL A 126 -22.91 6.74 -32.92
CA VAL A 126 -23.63 7.27 -34.10
C VAL A 126 -23.53 6.32 -35.27
N LYS A 127 -24.59 6.28 -36.09
CA LYS A 127 -24.59 5.73 -37.45
C LYS A 127 -25.33 6.66 -38.39
N TYR A 128 -24.80 6.86 -39.59
CA TYR A 128 -25.39 7.67 -40.66
C TYR A 128 -24.74 7.33 -42.02
N ARG A 129 -25.20 7.92 -43.12
CA ARG A 129 -24.55 7.80 -44.44
C ARG A 129 -23.90 9.10 -44.91
N GLN A 130 -22.76 8.95 -45.55
CA GLN A 130 -21.98 10.03 -46.16
C GLN A 130 -21.51 9.56 -47.54
N GLY A 131 -21.90 10.26 -48.61
CA GLY A 131 -21.68 9.79 -49.98
C GLY A 131 -22.31 8.42 -50.28
N GLY A 132 -23.38 8.06 -49.57
CA GLY A 132 -24.00 6.73 -49.61
C GLY A 132 -23.31 5.66 -48.75
N THR A 133 -22.03 5.84 -48.40
CA THR A 133 -21.28 4.91 -47.52
C THR A 133 -21.81 4.94 -46.09
N PRO A 134 -22.08 3.78 -45.45
CA PRO A 134 -22.45 3.74 -44.03
C PRO A 134 -21.23 4.06 -43.14
N VAL A 135 -21.38 5.07 -42.31
CA VAL A 135 -20.38 5.56 -41.35
C VAL A 135 -20.86 5.25 -39.94
N GLN A 136 -19.94 4.74 -39.10
CA GLN A 136 -20.18 4.50 -37.67
C GLN A 136 -19.14 5.25 -36.85
N GLY A 137 -19.57 5.79 -35.70
CA GLY A 137 -18.69 6.50 -34.79
C GLY A 137 -19.09 6.44 -33.33
N ARG A 138 -18.30 7.11 -32.48
CA ARG A 138 -18.60 7.35 -31.07
C ARG A 138 -18.20 8.77 -30.71
N TYR A 139 -19.09 9.46 -30.00
CA TYR A 139 -18.90 10.81 -29.51
C TYR A 139 -19.05 10.83 -27.98
N TYR A 140 -18.19 11.58 -27.33
CA TYR A 140 -18.17 11.87 -25.91
C TYR A 140 -18.48 13.35 -25.72
N PHE A 141 -19.30 13.66 -24.72
CA PHE A 141 -19.81 14.99 -24.44
C PHE A 141 -19.46 15.34 -22.99
N ASP A 142 -18.86 16.50 -22.77
CA ASP A 142 -18.53 17.04 -21.46
C ASP A 142 -19.16 18.43 -21.33
N ALA A 143 -19.90 18.66 -20.25
CA ALA A 143 -20.59 19.91 -19.98
C ALA A 143 -20.39 20.26 -18.51
N THR A 144 -19.61 21.32 -18.28
CA THR A 144 -19.44 21.94 -16.96
C THR A 144 -20.22 23.25 -16.91
N ALA A 145 -20.28 23.93 -15.75
CA ALA A 145 -20.94 25.23 -15.65
C ALA A 145 -20.42 26.27 -16.67
N ASN A 146 -19.12 26.23 -17.00
CA ASN A 146 -18.45 27.28 -17.78
C ASN A 146 -18.02 26.84 -19.19
N HIS A 147 -17.93 25.52 -19.45
CA HIS A 147 -17.31 24.98 -20.66
C HIS A 147 -18.06 23.75 -21.21
N LEU A 148 -18.15 23.67 -22.53
CA LEU A 148 -18.71 22.56 -23.32
C LEU A 148 -17.60 21.95 -24.18
N SER A 149 -17.49 20.62 -24.19
CA SER A 149 -16.59 19.88 -25.07
C SER A 149 -17.31 18.70 -25.72
N ILE A 150 -17.04 18.48 -27.00
CA ILE A 150 -17.44 17.27 -27.71
C ILE A 150 -16.19 16.68 -28.35
N GLN A 151 -15.95 15.39 -28.17
CA GLN A 151 -14.83 14.69 -28.77
C GLN A 151 -15.34 13.40 -29.39
N GLY A 152 -15.02 13.14 -30.66
CA GLY A 152 -15.56 11.98 -31.34
C GLY A 152 -14.73 11.49 -32.51
N TYR A 153 -15.03 10.28 -32.93
CA TYR A 153 -14.44 9.70 -34.13
C TYR A 153 -15.47 8.89 -34.90
N CYS A 154 -15.36 8.88 -36.22
CA CYS A 154 -16.10 7.99 -37.10
C CYS A 154 -15.24 7.48 -38.27
N ALA A 155 -15.70 6.39 -38.88
CA ALA A 155 -15.12 5.75 -40.06
C ALA A 155 -16.23 4.99 -40.81
N PRO A 156 -16.00 4.52 -42.06
CA PRO A 156 -16.87 3.53 -42.68
C PRO A 156 -17.07 2.33 -41.75
N GLU A 157 -18.29 1.78 -41.68
CA GLU A 157 -18.63 0.72 -40.73
C GLU A 157 -17.72 -0.53 -40.87
N ALA A 158 -17.34 -0.88 -42.11
CA ALA A 158 -16.40 -1.99 -42.36
C ALA A 158 -14.94 -1.70 -41.92
N ALA A 159 -14.57 -0.43 -41.70
CA ALA A 159 -13.20 0.01 -41.40
C ALA A 159 -13.02 0.49 -39.95
N ILE A 160 -14.09 0.76 -39.20
CA ILE A 160 -14.03 1.37 -37.86
C ILE A 160 -13.16 0.56 -36.89
N SER A 161 -13.25 -0.77 -36.89
CA SER A 161 -12.47 -1.64 -36.00
C SER A 161 -10.96 -1.53 -36.23
N ALA A 162 -10.53 -1.41 -37.49
CA ALA A 162 -9.12 -1.25 -37.86
C ALA A 162 -8.62 0.18 -37.64
N ARG A 163 -9.46 1.20 -37.94
CA ARG A 163 -9.07 2.62 -37.86
C ARG A 163 -9.21 3.23 -36.45
N ARG A 164 -9.95 2.60 -35.53
CA ARG A 164 -10.20 3.11 -34.17
C ARG A 164 -8.93 3.48 -33.40
N ALA A 165 -7.87 2.68 -33.47
CA ALA A 165 -6.62 2.97 -32.76
C ALA A 165 -5.94 4.26 -33.26
N LEU A 166 -5.92 4.46 -34.58
CA LEU A 166 -5.40 5.68 -35.22
C LEU A 166 -6.26 6.90 -34.85
N LEU A 167 -7.58 6.79 -34.98
CA LEU A 167 -8.51 7.88 -34.70
C LEU A 167 -8.47 8.32 -33.23
N VAL A 168 -8.41 7.37 -32.29
CA VAL A 168 -8.26 7.68 -30.86
C VAL A 168 -6.88 8.25 -30.54
N ASN A 169 -5.82 7.83 -31.24
CA ASN A 169 -4.50 8.46 -31.10
C ASN A 169 -4.52 9.93 -31.53
N ILE A 170 -5.14 10.26 -32.67
CA ILE A 170 -5.32 11.65 -33.14
C ILE A 170 -6.04 12.50 -32.08
N LEU A 171 -7.17 12.03 -31.53
CA LEU A 171 -7.86 12.72 -30.45
C LEU A 171 -6.98 12.89 -29.20
N ALA A 172 -6.29 11.83 -28.79
CA ALA A 172 -5.47 11.81 -27.57
C ALA A 172 -4.19 12.66 -27.68
N ASN A 173 -3.78 13.09 -28.88
CA ASN A 173 -2.56 13.87 -29.11
C ASN A 173 -2.79 15.35 -29.43
N LEU A 174 -4.05 15.79 -29.60
CA LEU A 174 -4.40 17.22 -29.73
C LEU A 174 -4.06 18.00 -28.45
N ARG A 175 -3.38 19.14 -28.57
CA ARG A 175 -3.01 20.04 -27.47
C ARG A 175 -3.33 21.48 -27.85
N PHE A 176 -4.27 22.12 -27.16
CA PHE A 176 -4.51 23.56 -27.24
C PHE A 176 -3.40 24.34 -26.49
N VAL A 177 -3.09 25.54 -26.99
CA VAL A 177 -2.06 26.43 -26.44
C VAL A 177 -2.74 27.59 -25.70
N ASN A 178 -3.18 27.30 -24.47
CA ASN A 178 -3.85 28.23 -23.55
C ASN A 178 -2.84 29.28 -23.00
N ASN A 179 -3.17 30.56 -22.72
CA ASN A 179 -4.45 31.29 -22.74
C ASN A 179 -4.28 32.71 -23.35
N GLU A 180 -5.42 33.29 -23.79
CA GLU A 180 -5.75 34.72 -24.02
C GLU A 180 -4.84 35.64 -24.89
N PRO A 181 -5.43 36.59 -25.64
CA PRO A 181 -4.70 37.42 -26.59
C PRO A 181 -4.05 38.66 -25.94
N ALA A 182 -2.71 38.71 -26.00
CA ALA A 182 -2.03 40.01 -26.10
C ALA A 182 -2.39 40.68 -27.45
N GLY A 183 -2.28 42.01 -27.51
CA GLY A 183 -2.69 42.80 -28.68
C GLY A 183 -1.92 42.48 -29.98
N PRO A 184 -2.42 42.92 -31.15
CA PRO A 184 -2.02 42.44 -32.47
C PRO A 184 -0.54 42.63 -32.86
N ASP A 185 0.21 43.46 -32.14
CA ASP A 185 1.61 43.80 -32.44
C ASP A 185 2.65 42.99 -31.64
N GLN A 186 2.25 41.97 -30.87
CA GLN A 186 3.19 41.07 -30.16
C GLN A 186 3.20 39.65 -30.74
N PRO A 187 4.28 39.21 -31.43
CA PRO A 187 4.37 37.85 -31.93
C PRO A 187 4.47 36.84 -30.77
N PHE A 188 3.49 35.95 -30.68
CA PHE A 188 3.32 34.99 -29.59
C PHE A 188 4.53 34.03 -29.47
N ARG A 189 5.46 34.37 -28.58
CA ARG A 189 6.46 33.42 -28.07
C ARG A 189 5.87 32.72 -26.86
N ALA A 190 5.29 31.53 -27.07
CA ALA A 190 5.15 30.57 -25.99
C ALA A 190 6.52 30.42 -25.31
N ASP A 191 6.60 30.67 -24.00
CA ASP A 191 7.88 30.71 -23.30
C ASP A 191 8.37 29.30 -22.97
N THR A 192 8.84 28.62 -24.03
CA THR A 192 9.41 27.27 -24.02
C THR A 192 10.77 27.19 -23.35
N ARG A 193 11.29 28.31 -22.82
CA ARG A 193 12.44 28.32 -21.93
C ARG A 193 12.11 27.46 -20.69
N PRO A 194 12.95 26.47 -20.33
CA PRO A 194 12.80 25.73 -19.08
C PRO A 194 12.79 26.67 -17.87
N ILE A 195 12.10 26.27 -16.80
CA ILE A 195 12.15 27.00 -15.54
C ILE A 195 13.59 26.94 -15.01
N GLN A 196 14.29 28.07 -15.03
CA GLN A 196 15.62 28.19 -14.44
C GLN A 196 15.49 28.72 -13.01
N ALA A 197 15.94 27.94 -12.05
CA ALA A 197 16.01 28.31 -10.64
C ALA A 197 17.38 27.92 -10.08
N GLN A 198 17.93 28.75 -9.19
CA GLN A 198 19.18 28.41 -8.51
C GLN A 198 18.93 27.29 -7.49
N LEU A 199 19.50 26.12 -7.76
CA LEU A 199 19.41 24.97 -6.86
C LEU A 199 20.38 25.15 -5.68
N VAL A 200 19.86 25.05 -4.46
CA VAL A 200 20.61 25.06 -3.20
C VAL A 200 20.63 23.65 -2.63
N ARG A 201 21.82 23.13 -2.33
CA ARG A 201 21.98 21.82 -1.68
C ARG A 201 21.44 21.89 -0.25
N ARG A 202 20.42 21.08 0.05
CA ARG A 202 19.88 20.85 1.40
C ARG A 202 20.23 19.44 1.87
N GLN A 203 20.29 19.27 3.18
CA GLN A 203 20.58 17.99 3.84
C GLN A 203 19.52 17.74 4.92
N ALA A 204 19.14 16.48 5.14
CA ALA A 204 18.25 16.15 6.26
C ALA A 204 18.97 16.44 7.60
N PRO A 205 18.25 16.90 8.66
CA PRO A 205 18.86 17.20 9.96
C PRO A 205 19.55 16.01 10.63
N ASP A 206 19.16 14.78 10.29
CA ASP A 206 19.79 13.54 10.76
C ASP A 206 20.94 13.04 9.87
N GLY A 207 21.30 13.80 8.83
CA GLY A 207 22.33 13.45 7.87
C GLY A 207 21.99 12.29 6.93
N SER A 208 20.74 11.81 6.90
CA SER A 208 20.34 10.60 6.15
C SER A 208 20.38 10.75 4.62
N LEU A 209 20.19 11.96 4.10
CA LEU A 209 20.19 12.26 2.67
C LEU A 209 20.56 13.73 2.40
N SER A 210 20.90 14.03 1.15
CA SER A 210 20.95 15.40 0.62
C SER A 210 20.30 15.48 -0.76
N ILE A 211 19.81 16.65 -1.14
CA ILE A 211 19.23 16.95 -2.45
C ILE A 211 19.41 18.44 -2.75
N SER A 212 19.54 18.82 -4.01
CA SER A 212 19.58 20.22 -4.44
C SER A 212 18.20 20.64 -4.97
N VAL A 213 17.60 21.64 -4.33
CA VAL A 213 16.24 22.16 -4.64
C VAL A 213 16.27 23.69 -4.70
N PRO A 214 15.32 24.34 -5.37
CA PRO A 214 15.20 25.80 -5.34
C PRO A 214 15.17 26.40 -3.92
N ALA A 215 15.66 27.63 -3.77
CA ALA A 215 15.79 28.29 -2.47
C ALA A 215 14.43 28.60 -1.79
N ASP A 216 13.40 28.83 -2.59
CA ASP A 216 12.01 29.12 -2.19
C ASP A 216 11.18 27.87 -1.84
N TRP A 217 11.66 26.67 -2.21
CA TRP A 217 10.93 25.43 -1.97
C TRP A 217 10.87 25.06 -0.49
N LEU A 218 9.70 24.55 -0.07
CA LEU A 218 9.51 23.83 1.18
C LEU A 218 10.37 22.56 1.14
N PHE A 219 10.96 22.20 2.27
CA PHE A 219 11.83 21.04 2.41
C PHE A 219 11.62 20.38 3.77
N SER A 220 11.21 19.11 3.75
CA SER A 220 11.05 18.26 4.94
C SER A 220 11.76 16.93 4.68
N ALA A 221 12.72 16.56 5.53
CA ALA A 221 13.51 15.35 5.34
C ALA A 221 14.03 14.75 6.65
N GLY A 222 14.19 13.43 6.67
CA GLY A 222 14.71 12.65 7.80
C GLY A 222 14.39 11.16 7.64
N GLY A 223 15.12 10.28 8.31
CA GLY A 223 14.89 8.83 8.26
C GLY A 223 15.10 8.23 6.87
N GLY A 224 15.92 8.85 6.02
CA GLY A 224 16.09 8.49 4.61
C GLY A 224 14.93 8.89 3.71
N LYS A 225 13.98 9.70 4.19
CA LYS A 225 12.80 10.18 3.43
C LYS A 225 12.87 11.69 3.22
N VAL A 226 12.36 12.18 2.10
CA VAL A 226 12.25 13.61 1.77
C VAL A 226 10.96 13.92 1.02
N LEU A 227 10.37 15.05 1.36
CA LEU A 227 9.37 15.77 0.57
C LEU A 227 9.87 17.20 0.36
N ALA A 228 9.97 17.63 -0.89
CA ALA A 228 10.32 19.00 -1.24
C ALA A 228 9.39 19.52 -2.33
N GLY A 229 9.05 20.81 -2.32
CA GLY A 229 8.15 21.36 -3.33
C GLY A 229 7.94 22.86 -3.25
N ALA A 230 7.43 23.41 -4.35
CA ALA A 230 7.00 24.79 -4.46
C ALA A 230 5.82 25.09 -3.53
N GLN A 231 5.62 26.37 -3.20
CA GLN A 231 4.42 26.80 -2.46
C GLN A 231 3.13 26.39 -3.20
N GLY A 232 2.11 26.00 -2.44
CA GLY A 232 0.84 25.50 -2.99
C GLY A 232 0.94 24.15 -3.69
N GLY A 233 2.02 23.38 -3.49
CA GLY A 233 2.13 21.97 -3.92
C GLY A 233 2.19 21.73 -5.43
N ARG A 234 2.18 22.77 -6.27
CA ARG A 234 2.07 22.66 -7.74
C ARG A 234 3.22 21.90 -8.41
N ALA A 235 4.41 21.89 -7.80
CA ALA A 235 5.58 21.15 -8.27
C ALA A 235 6.42 20.65 -7.09
N GLY A 236 7.15 19.55 -7.26
CA GLY A 236 7.97 18.98 -6.18
C GLY A 236 8.72 17.69 -6.52
N PHE A 237 9.39 17.17 -5.49
CA PHE A 237 10.08 15.88 -5.46
C PHE A 237 9.75 15.14 -4.16
N ALA A 238 9.56 13.83 -4.24
CA ALA A 238 9.38 12.96 -3.08
C ALA A 238 10.24 11.71 -3.21
N PHE A 239 10.90 11.34 -2.10
CA PHE A 239 11.40 9.99 -1.88
C PHE A 239 10.93 9.55 -0.49
N THR A 240 10.05 8.56 -0.43
CA THR A 240 9.43 8.12 0.83
C THR A 240 9.11 6.63 0.83
N SER A 241 8.96 6.07 2.03
CA SER A 241 8.51 4.69 2.25
C SER A 241 7.30 4.72 3.18
N ILE A 242 6.22 4.09 2.75
CA ILE A 242 4.91 4.11 3.38
C ILE A 242 4.57 2.68 3.82
N GLY A 243 4.25 2.51 5.10
CA GLY A 243 3.73 1.24 5.62
C GLY A 243 2.23 1.10 5.35
N VAL A 244 1.83 -0.08 4.92
CA VAL A 244 0.44 -0.44 4.68
C VAL A 244 0.09 -1.62 5.57
N LEU A 245 -0.97 -1.48 6.36
CA LEU A 245 -1.49 -2.56 7.18
C LEU A 245 -2.47 -3.41 6.35
N PRO A 246 -2.45 -4.74 6.48
CA PRO A 246 -3.48 -5.60 5.91
C PRO A 246 -4.84 -5.37 6.59
N HIS A 247 -5.92 -5.67 5.87
CA HIS A 247 -7.27 -5.68 6.46
C HIS A 247 -7.45 -6.90 7.38
N GLY A 248 -8.26 -6.77 8.42
CA GLY A 248 -8.70 -7.89 9.28
C GLY A 248 -7.81 -8.25 10.48
N VAL A 249 -6.63 -7.64 10.65
CA VAL A 249 -5.68 -8.00 11.74
C VAL A 249 -5.97 -7.23 13.04
N GLY A 250 -7.21 -7.33 13.56
CA GLY A 250 -7.59 -6.92 14.93
C GLY A 250 -7.32 -5.47 15.35
N TYR A 251 -7.04 -4.56 14.41
CA TYR A 251 -6.72 -3.16 14.70
C TYR A 251 -8.01 -2.31 14.83
N ASP A 252 -8.77 -2.49 15.90
CA ASP A 252 -10.06 -1.81 16.08
C ASP A 252 -9.94 -0.28 16.26
N ASN A 253 -8.74 0.22 16.59
CA ASN A 253 -8.42 1.64 16.69
C ASN A 253 -7.20 1.99 15.83
N ILE A 254 -7.43 2.31 14.56
CA ILE A 254 -6.39 2.75 13.61
C ILE A 254 -6.24 4.27 13.66
N ALA A 255 -5.00 4.76 13.86
CA ALA A 255 -4.71 6.20 13.85
C ALA A 255 -5.00 6.85 12.48
N GLN A 256 -5.46 8.10 12.49
CA GLN A 256 -5.65 8.87 11.25
C GLN A 256 -4.34 8.97 10.45
N GLY A 257 -4.46 8.89 9.11
CA GLY A 257 -3.33 8.90 8.18
C GLY A 257 -2.72 7.51 7.89
N VAL A 258 -3.01 6.48 8.67
CA VAL A 258 -2.56 5.11 8.36
C VAL A 258 -3.31 4.55 7.14
N ILE A 259 -2.58 3.87 6.25
CA ILE A 259 -3.15 3.20 5.08
C ILE A 259 -3.43 1.74 5.41
N GLN A 260 -4.66 1.30 5.15
CA GLN A 260 -5.04 -0.11 5.16
C GLN A 260 -5.42 -0.58 3.76
N ALA A 261 -4.74 -1.61 3.27
CA ALA A 261 -5.09 -2.30 2.03
C ALA A 261 -4.58 -3.76 2.08
N PRO A 262 -5.26 -4.72 1.40
CA PRO A 262 -4.60 -5.96 1.01
C PRO A 262 -3.35 -5.64 0.18
N TYR A 263 -2.47 -6.62 -0.06
CA TYR A 263 -1.34 -6.38 -0.96
C TYR A 263 -1.85 -5.99 -2.35
N LEU A 264 -1.45 -4.81 -2.82
CA LEU A 264 -1.79 -4.27 -4.14
C LEU A 264 -0.49 -4.14 -4.97
N PRO A 265 -0.53 -4.39 -6.30
CA PRO A 265 0.58 -4.08 -7.18
C PRO A 265 0.81 -2.56 -7.28
N PRO A 266 1.99 -2.11 -7.74
CA PRO A 266 2.38 -0.69 -7.74
C PRO A 266 1.33 0.26 -8.34
N ALA A 267 0.83 0.00 -9.56
CA ALA A 267 -0.18 0.86 -10.19
C ALA A 267 -1.54 0.91 -9.45
N GLN A 268 -1.82 -0.01 -8.53
CA GLN A 268 -3.07 -0.05 -7.76
C GLN A 268 -2.93 0.57 -6.36
N ILE A 269 -1.76 0.54 -5.72
CA ILE A 269 -1.57 1.21 -4.43
C ILE A 269 -1.48 2.74 -4.58
N LEU A 270 -0.94 3.23 -5.69
CA LEU A 270 -0.64 4.66 -5.84
C LEU A 270 -1.90 5.57 -5.76
N PRO A 271 -3.04 5.24 -6.41
CA PRO A 271 -4.28 6.01 -6.22
C PRO A 271 -4.77 6.02 -4.77
N VAL A 272 -4.59 4.92 -4.03
CA VAL A 272 -4.97 4.83 -2.61
C VAL A 272 -4.11 5.75 -1.75
N VAL A 273 -2.79 5.74 -1.96
CA VAL A 273 -1.83 6.66 -1.30
C VAL A 273 -2.19 8.11 -1.58
N PHE A 274 -2.36 8.48 -2.85
CA PHE A 274 -2.63 9.87 -3.23
C PHE A 274 -3.96 10.37 -2.68
N THR A 275 -5.00 9.52 -2.71
CA THR A 275 -6.32 9.85 -2.13
C THR A 275 -6.25 10.01 -0.61
N LYS A 276 -5.46 9.17 0.09
CA LYS A 276 -5.20 9.32 1.54
C LYS A 276 -4.44 10.60 1.90
N LEU A 277 -3.69 11.17 0.95
CA LEU A 277 -3.04 12.48 1.05
C LEU A 277 -3.92 13.66 0.57
N GLY A 278 -5.23 13.44 0.37
CA GLY A 278 -6.19 14.49 0.00
C GLY A 278 -6.24 14.86 -1.49
N ASN A 279 -5.45 14.19 -2.33
CA ASN A 279 -5.49 14.37 -3.79
C ASN A 279 -6.77 13.75 -4.38
N ARG A 280 -7.22 14.27 -5.51
CA ARG A 280 -8.44 13.87 -6.22
C ARG A 280 -8.13 13.51 -7.67
N ASN A 281 -9.06 12.87 -8.38
CA ASN A 281 -8.97 12.56 -9.82
C ASN A 281 -7.70 11.78 -10.24
N VAL A 282 -7.13 10.98 -9.33
CA VAL A 282 -5.84 10.29 -9.53
C VAL A 282 -5.97 9.23 -10.62
N ARG A 283 -5.11 9.31 -11.63
CA ARG A 283 -5.07 8.41 -12.79
C ARG A 283 -3.62 8.05 -13.11
N VAL A 284 -3.30 6.76 -13.11
CA VAL A 284 -2.07 6.25 -13.73
C VAL A 284 -2.28 6.29 -15.25
N LEU A 285 -1.48 7.08 -15.95
CA LEU A 285 -1.55 7.25 -17.41
C LEU A 285 -0.73 6.19 -18.14
N ALA A 286 0.43 5.84 -17.56
CA ALA A 286 1.28 4.75 -17.99
C ALA A 286 1.90 4.05 -16.77
N SER A 287 2.13 2.74 -16.88
CA SER A 287 3.01 1.97 -15.99
C SER A 287 3.88 1.04 -16.83
N GLN A 288 5.16 0.94 -16.48
CA GLN A 288 6.12 0.02 -17.07
C GLN A 288 6.90 -0.68 -15.95
N GLN A 289 7.04 -2.00 -16.00
CA GLN A 289 7.86 -2.74 -15.04
C GLN A 289 9.36 -2.40 -15.20
N ASP A 290 10.04 -2.21 -14.07
CA ASP A 290 11.48 -1.98 -13.98
C ASP A 290 12.20 -3.26 -13.49
N PRO A 291 12.76 -4.08 -14.40
CA PRO A 291 13.48 -5.30 -14.02
C PRO A 291 14.85 -5.05 -13.38
N GLU A 292 15.42 -3.84 -13.46
CA GLU A 292 16.70 -3.52 -12.81
C GLU A 292 16.48 -3.27 -11.32
N SER A 293 15.46 -2.50 -10.94
CA SER A 293 15.07 -2.32 -9.54
C SER A 293 14.58 -3.62 -8.88
N LEU A 294 13.97 -4.54 -9.64
CA LEU A 294 13.62 -5.87 -9.13
C LEU A 294 14.84 -6.69 -8.68
N GLN A 295 15.98 -6.57 -9.36
CA GLN A 295 17.20 -7.30 -9.01
C GLN A 295 17.90 -6.74 -7.76
N GLN A 296 17.68 -5.45 -7.46
CA GLN A 296 18.25 -4.78 -6.28
C GLN A 296 17.39 -4.95 -5.02
N CYS A 297 16.32 -5.74 -5.09
CA CYS A 297 15.25 -5.80 -4.09
C CYS A 297 15.46 -6.93 -3.07
N PHE A 298 15.35 -6.62 -1.77
CA PHE A 298 15.46 -7.63 -0.71
C PHE A 298 14.14 -8.41 -0.52
N GLY A 299 14.03 -9.53 -1.24
CA GLY A 299 12.89 -10.45 -1.18
C GLY A 299 11.93 -10.31 -2.35
N ARG A 300 10.70 -10.83 -2.22
CA ARG A 300 9.67 -10.66 -3.26
C ARG A 300 9.20 -9.21 -3.28
N CYS A 301 9.28 -8.55 -4.42
CA CYS A 301 8.74 -7.21 -4.62
C CYS A 301 8.29 -6.99 -6.07
N GLN A 302 7.62 -5.86 -6.32
CA GLN A 302 7.24 -5.38 -7.64
C GLN A 302 7.71 -3.94 -7.81
N ALA A 303 8.35 -3.62 -8.94
CA ALA A 303 8.86 -2.29 -9.25
C ALA A 303 8.31 -1.82 -10.60
N GLU A 304 7.69 -0.64 -10.63
CA GLU A 304 7.09 -0.03 -11.82
C GLU A 304 7.44 1.46 -11.88
N ASP A 305 7.81 1.95 -13.07
CA ASP A 305 7.88 3.36 -13.40
C ASP A 305 6.55 3.81 -14.00
N MET A 306 6.01 4.93 -13.51
CA MET A 306 4.67 5.41 -13.84
C MET A 306 4.65 6.88 -14.24
N GLU A 307 3.75 7.20 -15.19
CA GLU A 307 3.26 8.55 -15.44
C GLU A 307 1.87 8.68 -14.80
N VAL A 308 1.66 9.74 -14.01
CA VAL A 308 0.52 9.84 -13.10
C VAL A 308 -0.04 11.27 -13.12
N ALA A 309 -1.35 11.42 -13.32
CA ALA A 309 -2.03 12.71 -13.26
C ALA A 309 -3.07 12.75 -12.14
N TRP A 310 -3.20 13.89 -11.47
CA TRP A 310 -4.16 14.10 -10.38
C TRP A 310 -4.53 15.58 -10.21
N THR A 311 -5.45 15.84 -9.29
CA THR A 311 -5.78 17.17 -8.77
C THR A 311 -5.29 17.27 -7.32
N SER A 312 -4.49 18.29 -7.00
CA SER A 312 -3.93 18.49 -5.65
C SER A 312 -5.02 18.83 -4.61
N PRO A 313 -4.70 18.82 -3.30
CA PRO A 313 -5.59 19.31 -2.25
C PRO A 313 -6.04 20.78 -2.48
N GLU A 314 -5.18 21.59 -3.08
CA GLU A 314 -5.39 23.00 -3.45
C GLU A 314 -6.13 23.18 -4.79
N GLY A 315 -6.39 22.10 -5.53
CA GLY A 315 -7.13 22.12 -6.79
C GLY A 315 -6.27 22.20 -8.06
N ALA A 316 -4.94 22.23 -7.96
CA ALA A 316 -4.06 22.29 -9.12
C ALA A 316 -4.06 20.97 -9.90
N ALA A 317 -4.09 21.02 -11.24
CA ALA A 317 -3.86 19.84 -12.08
C ALA A 317 -2.35 19.54 -12.13
N CYS A 318 -1.97 18.35 -11.65
CA CYS A 318 -0.58 17.92 -11.55
C CYS A 318 -0.32 16.70 -12.43
N LEU A 319 0.89 16.66 -13.00
CA LEU A 319 1.47 15.51 -13.68
C LEU A 319 2.78 15.16 -12.98
N GLY A 320 3.06 13.88 -12.77
CA GLY A 320 4.28 13.42 -12.15
C GLY A 320 4.76 12.08 -12.70
N VAL A 321 6.07 11.85 -12.56
CA VAL A 321 6.75 10.62 -12.94
C VAL A 321 7.34 10.00 -11.68
N PHE A 322 6.98 8.75 -11.42
CA PHE A 322 7.32 8.06 -10.17
C PHE A 322 7.77 6.62 -10.41
N LYS A 323 8.90 6.25 -9.80
CA LYS A 323 9.24 4.86 -9.51
C LYS A 323 8.50 4.44 -8.24
N VAL A 324 7.79 3.32 -8.31
CA VAL A 324 7.02 2.75 -7.20
C VAL A 324 7.48 1.32 -6.97
N ILE A 325 7.95 1.02 -5.76
CA ILE A 325 8.45 -0.32 -5.39
C ILE A 325 7.65 -0.88 -4.21
N ASN A 326 6.87 -1.93 -4.46
CA ASN A 326 6.06 -2.61 -3.46
C ASN A 326 6.77 -3.88 -2.99
N THR A 327 7.23 -3.90 -1.74
CA THR A 327 7.70 -5.13 -1.09
C THR A 327 6.50 -6.00 -0.73
N ALA A 328 6.54 -7.30 -1.02
CA ALA A 328 5.48 -8.23 -0.62
C ALA A 328 5.41 -8.37 0.92
N PRO A 329 4.26 -8.78 1.49
CA PRO A 329 4.10 -8.93 2.93
C PRO A 329 5.11 -9.91 3.53
N GLN A 330 5.68 -9.57 4.70
CA GLN A 330 6.68 -10.40 5.36
C GLN A 330 6.26 -10.82 6.78
N GLY A 331 6.37 -12.11 7.06
CA GLY A 331 6.08 -12.70 8.36
C GLY A 331 4.59 -12.65 8.78
N ILE A 332 4.35 -13.00 10.04
CA ILE A 332 3.00 -13.20 10.61
C ILE A 332 2.16 -11.90 10.62
N SER A 333 2.80 -10.73 10.62
CA SER A 333 2.12 -9.43 10.68
C SER A 333 1.32 -9.06 9.42
N GLY A 334 1.63 -9.66 8.27
CA GLY A 334 1.05 -9.30 6.97
C GLY A 334 1.32 -7.86 6.52
N MET A 335 2.13 -7.09 7.25
CA MET A 335 2.50 -5.71 6.89
C MET A 335 3.38 -5.70 5.64
N TRP A 336 3.21 -4.66 4.84
CA TRP A 336 3.96 -4.47 3.60
C TRP A 336 4.24 -2.98 3.36
N HIS A 337 5.22 -2.69 2.51
CA HIS A 337 5.68 -1.33 2.25
C HIS A 337 5.64 -0.99 0.77
N THR A 338 5.22 0.24 0.47
CA THR A 338 5.40 0.88 -0.84
C THR A 338 6.43 2.00 -0.71
N ILE A 339 7.44 1.99 -1.57
CA ILE A 339 8.41 3.07 -1.75
C ILE A 339 7.95 3.90 -2.94
N LEU A 340 7.92 5.22 -2.76
CA LEU A 340 7.57 6.20 -3.79
C LEU A 340 8.76 7.13 -4.01
N ALA A 341 9.29 7.17 -5.22
CA ALA A 341 10.42 8.01 -5.61
C ALA A 341 10.13 8.71 -6.94
N GLY A 342 10.09 10.05 -6.96
CA GLY A 342 9.78 10.78 -8.20
C GLY A 342 9.50 12.27 -8.02
N PHE A 343 9.08 12.90 -9.10
CA PHE A 343 8.86 14.35 -9.19
C PHE A 343 7.57 14.70 -9.94
N TRP A 344 7.07 15.92 -9.72
CA TRP A 344 5.85 16.41 -10.34
C TRP A 344 5.86 17.92 -10.60
N GLY A 345 4.96 18.35 -11.48
CA GLY A 345 4.72 19.75 -11.83
C GLY A 345 3.27 19.98 -12.26
N PRO A 346 2.92 21.23 -12.64
CA PRO A 346 1.63 21.52 -13.25
C PRO A 346 1.46 20.71 -14.55
N GLN A 347 0.30 20.10 -14.79
CA GLN A 347 0.09 19.21 -15.94
C GLN A 347 0.22 19.93 -17.29
N ASP A 348 -0.17 21.19 -17.34
CA ASP A 348 -0.08 22.12 -18.47
C ASP A 348 1.37 22.62 -18.70
N GLU A 349 2.06 22.99 -17.63
CA GLU A 349 3.44 23.52 -17.71
C GLU A 349 4.54 22.44 -17.66
N PHE A 350 4.20 21.15 -17.50
CA PHE A 350 5.17 20.09 -17.19
C PHE A 350 6.43 20.07 -18.08
N PRO A 351 6.38 20.29 -19.41
CA PRO A 351 7.58 20.36 -20.25
C PRO A 351 8.56 21.50 -19.89
N ARG A 352 8.09 22.61 -19.31
CA ARG A 352 8.93 23.71 -18.81
C ARG A 352 9.60 23.35 -17.50
N TRP A 353 8.89 22.62 -16.64
CA TRP A 353 9.38 22.18 -15.33
C TRP A 353 10.31 20.97 -15.41
N ALA A 354 10.08 20.04 -16.36
CA ALA A 354 10.79 18.77 -16.43
C ALA A 354 12.32 18.88 -16.36
N PRO A 355 13.02 19.80 -17.06
CA PRO A 355 14.48 19.92 -16.94
C PRO A 355 14.97 20.38 -15.55
N LEU A 356 14.15 21.11 -14.80
CA LEU A 356 14.44 21.48 -13.40
C LEU A 356 14.18 20.31 -12.46
N LEU A 357 13.04 19.62 -12.64
CA LEU A 357 12.65 18.45 -11.86
C LEU A 357 13.63 17.27 -12.05
N GLU A 358 14.17 17.10 -13.26
CA GLU A 358 15.23 16.14 -13.58
C GLU A 358 16.53 16.47 -12.83
N GLN A 359 16.95 17.75 -12.81
CA GLN A 359 18.13 18.18 -12.03
C GLN A 359 17.93 17.98 -10.51
N VAL A 360 16.74 18.30 -10.00
CA VAL A 360 16.37 18.02 -8.60
C VAL A 360 16.47 16.52 -8.31
N GLY A 361 15.86 15.67 -9.13
CA GLY A 361 15.88 14.22 -8.98
C GLY A 361 17.28 13.60 -9.09
N ALA A 362 18.09 14.03 -10.07
CA ALA A 362 19.47 13.58 -10.24
C ALA A 362 20.42 14.04 -9.13
N SER A 363 20.06 15.11 -8.40
CA SER A 363 20.83 15.58 -7.24
C SER A 363 20.55 14.83 -5.94
N PHE A 364 19.53 13.96 -5.90
CA PHE A 364 19.16 13.20 -4.72
C PHE A 364 20.21 12.14 -4.37
N GLN A 365 20.70 12.18 -3.13
CA GLN A 365 21.72 11.26 -2.62
C GLN A 365 21.35 10.79 -1.21
N ILE A 366 21.19 9.47 -1.04
CA ILE A 366 21.09 8.84 0.30
C ILE A 366 22.51 8.62 0.85
N ASN A 367 22.70 8.95 2.13
CA ASN A 367 23.97 8.75 2.81
C ASN A 367 24.18 7.25 3.13
N GLN A 368 25.04 6.59 2.37
CA GLN A 368 25.33 5.16 2.55
C GLN A 368 25.91 4.82 3.93
N ALA A 369 26.63 5.75 4.58
CA ALA A 369 27.14 5.55 5.93
C ALA A 369 26.00 5.59 6.97
N TYR A 370 25.03 6.49 6.80
CA TYR A 370 23.80 6.50 7.62
C TYR A 370 23.04 5.18 7.47
N VAL A 371 22.81 4.71 6.24
CA VAL A 371 22.09 3.45 5.98
C VAL A 371 22.81 2.25 6.62
N ARG A 372 24.14 2.19 6.51
CA ARG A 372 24.98 1.16 7.15
C ARG A 372 24.82 1.18 8.66
N ASN A 373 24.92 2.35 9.29
CA ASN A 373 24.78 2.52 10.73
C ASN A 373 23.36 2.17 11.20
N TYR A 374 22.32 2.59 10.48
CA TYR A 374 20.92 2.26 10.77
C TYR A 374 20.67 0.75 10.75
N ILE A 375 21.18 0.03 9.73
CA ILE A 375 21.07 -1.44 9.65
C ILE A 375 21.82 -2.11 10.82
N GLN A 376 23.03 -1.67 11.14
CA GLN A 376 23.81 -2.18 12.27
C GLN A 376 23.09 -1.97 13.62
N SER A 377 22.55 -0.76 13.85
CA SER A 377 21.76 -0.44 15.06
C SER A 377 20.46 -1.23 15.14
N GLY A 378 19.77 -1.43 14.01
CA GLY A 378 18.57 -2.27 13.92
C GLY A 378 18.85 -3.73 14.29
N LEU A 379 19.91 -4.32 13.74
CA LEU A 379 20.35 -5.68 14.07
C LEU A 379 20.79 -5.82 15.53
N ALA A 380 21.50 -4.83 16.09
CA ALA A 380 21.88 -4.82 17.50
C ALA A 380 20.65 -4.75 18.42
N ASN A 381 19.68 -3.89 18.11
CA ASN A 381 18.43 -3.80 18.86
C ASN A 381 17.58 -5.08 18.75
N LEU A 382 17.54 -5.71 17.56
CA LEU A 382 16.81 -6.97 17.36
C LEU A 382 17.42 -8.11 18.18
N ARG A 383 18.76 -8.23 18.23
CA ARG A 383 19.46 -9.17 19.13
C ARG A 383 19.15 -8.90 20.61
N ARG A 384 19.13 -7.63 21.03
CA ARG A 384 18.75 -7.22 22.39
C ARG A 384 17.31 -7.60 22.73
N LEU A 385 16.37 -7.44 21.80
CA LEU A 385 14.98 -7.85 21.96
C LEU A 385 14.85 -9.37 22.03
N GLN A 386 15.54 -10.12 21.16
CA GLN A 386 15.58 -11.59 21.22
C GLN A 386 16.09 -12.10 22.58
N ALA A 387 17.19 -11.52 23.10
CA ALA A 387 17.72 -11.86 24.42
C ALA A 387 16.71 -11.57 25.55
N LYS A 388 16.04 -10.41 25.51
CA LYS A 388 14.99 -10.07 26.49
C LYS A 388 13.80 -11.02 26.42
N THR A 389 13.36 -11.41 25.22
CA THR A 389 12.26 -12.37 25.05
C THR A 389 12.66 -13.78 25.51
N ALA A 390 13.90 -14.21 25.27
CA ALA A 390 14.43 -15.47 25.80
C ALA A 390 14.43 -15.50 27.34
N GLN A 391 14.94 -14.42 27.98
CA GLN A 391 14.89 -14.26 29.43
C GLN A 391 13.46 -14.26 29.98
N ALA A 392 12.52 -13.59 29.30
CA ALA A 392 11.11 -13.58 29.69
C ALA A 392 10.45 -14.97 29.56
N MET A 393 10.76 -15.73 28.51
CA MET A 393 10.27 -17.11 28.35
C MET A 393 10.87 -18.06 29.39
N GLN A 394 12.15 -17.89 29.76
CA GLN A 394 12.77 -18.65 30.84
C GLN A 394 12.09 -18.35 32.18
N SER A 395 11.97 -17.07 32.55
CA SER A 395 11.26 -16.63 33.76
C SER A 395 9.79 -17.12 33.82
N LEU A 396 9.09 -17.15 32.68
CA LEU A 396 7.73 -17.70 32.60
C LEU A 396 7.69 -19.22 32.85
N ASN A 397 8.69 -19.96 32.34
CA ASN A 397 8.78 -21.41 32.54
C ASN A 397 9.16 -21.78 33.98
N ASP A 398 10.04 -21.00 34.59
CA ASP A 398 10.41 -21.18 36.01
C ASP A 398 9.22 -20.83 36.91
N ALA A 399 8.55 -19.69 36.69
CA ALA A 399 7.31 -19.33 37.40
C ALA A 399 6.17 -20.34 37.20
N ARG A 400 6.12 -21.06 36.07
CA ARG A 400 5.20 -22.20 35.86
C ARG A 400 5.58 -23.41 36.70
N ARG A 401 6.87 -23.76 36.79
CA ARG A 401 7.37 -24.84 37.65
C ARG A 401 7.05 -24.56 39.11
N ASP A 402 7.29 -23.33 39.56
CA ASP A 402 7.05 -22.92 40.95
C ASP A 402 5.56 -22.93 41.30
N ASN A 403 4.68 -22.49 40.39
CA ASN A 403 3.23 -22.58 40.58
C ASN A 403 2.71 -24.03 40.59
N GLN A 404 3.29 -24.91 39.77
CA GLN A 404 2.98 -26.35 39.75
C GLN A 404 3.38 -26.99 41.09
N LEU A 405 4.62 -26.81 41.54
CA LEU A 405 5.10 -27.29 42.84
C LEU A 405 4.25 -26.75 44.00
N ALA A 406 3.91 -25.47 43.98
CA ALA A 406 3.04 -24.87 44.98
C ALA A 406 1.59 -25.40 44.92
N TRP A 407 1.10 -25.85 43.76
CA TRP A 407 -0.19 -26.53 43.62
C TRP A 407 -0.14 -27.96 44.15
N GLU A 408 0.88 -28.73 43.81
CA GLU A 408 1.12 -30.09 44.32
C GLU A 408 1.22 -30.10 45.85
N GLN A 409 1.99 -29.17 46.43
CA GLN A 409 2.05 -28.97 47.88
C GLN A 409 0.73 -28.52 48.51
N ARG A 410 -0.16 -27.83 47.77
CA ARG A 410 -1.50 -27.47 48.26
C ARG A 410 -2.42 -28.68 48.27
N GLN A 411 -2.35 -29.56 47.26
CA GLN A 411 -3.11 -30.83 47.27
C GLN A 411 -2.60 -31.73 48.38
N ALA A 412 -1.29 -32.02 48.46
CA ALA A 412 -0.74 -32.89 49.51
C ALA A 412 -1.07 -32.41 50.94
N ARG A 413 -1.11 -31.10 51.21
CA ARG A 413 -1.60 -30.56 52.50
C ARG A 413 -3.09 -30.72 52.70
N LYS A 414 -3.91 -30.60 51.65
CA LYS A 414 -5.35 -30.84 51.72
C LYS A 414 -5.62 -32.32 51.96
N ASP A 415 -5.02 -33.22 51.18
CA ASP A 415 -5.21 -34.66 51.27
C ASP A 415 -4.76 -35.19 52.65
N ALA A 416 -3.64 -34.69 53.19
CA ALA A 416 -3.23 -34.99 54.56
C ALA A 416 -4.24 -34.46 55.61
N SER A 417 -4.81 -33.26 55.42
CA SER A 417 -5.79 -32.67 56.32
C SER A 417 -7.13 -33.42 56.29
N ASP A 418 -7.61 -33.80 55.10
CA ASP A 418 -8.83 -34.59 54.91
C ASP A 418 -8.64 -36.00 55.50
N ALA A 419 -7.46 -36.60 55.33
CA ALA A 419 -7.09 -37.86 55.96
C ALA A 419 -7.10 -37.76 57.51
N ARG A 420 -6.52 -36.70 58.11
CA ARG A 420 -6.61 -36.48 59.57
C ARG A 420 -8.06 -36.37 60.05
N TRP A 421 -8.93 -35.70 59.29
CA TRP A 421 -10.36 -35.62 59.62
C TRP A 421 -11.07 -36.97 59.56
N ASP A 422 -10.78 -37.81 58.55
CA ASP A 422 -11.36 -39.15 58.47
C ASP A 422 -10.74 -40.14 59.47
N ASP A 423 -9.46 -40.01 59.83
CA ASP A 423 -8.83 -40.78 60.91
C ASP A 423 -9.46 -40.42 62.27
N TYR A 424 -9.60 -39.12 62.57
CA TYR A 424 -10.33 -38.61 63.75
C TYR A 424 -11.77 -39.12 63.81
N ARG A 425 -12.52 -39.04 62.70
CA ARG A 425 -13.89 -39.55 62.58
C ARG A 425 -14.02 -41.07 62.80
N ARG A 426 -12.95 -41.84 62.61
CA ARG A 426 -12.91 -43.29 62.84
C ARG A 426 -12.39 -43.69 64.22
N GLY A 427 -11.87 -42.74 65.01
CA GLY A 427 -11.24 -43.03 66.31
C GLY A 427 -9.85 -43.65 66.16
N HIS A 428 -9.08 -43.21 65.16
CA HIS A 428 -7.71 -43.65 64.91
C HIS A 428 -6.71 -42.48 64.91
N SER A 429 -5.52 -42.72 65.44
CA SER A 429 -4.35 -41.84 65.28
C SER A 429 -3.10 -42.65 64.98
N TYR A 430 -2.18 -42.08 64.20
CA TYR A 430 -0.93 -42.72 63.84
C TYR A 430 0.25 -41.89 64.34
N TRP A 431 1.31 -42.55 64.79
CA TRP A 431 2.41 -41.93 65.53
C TRP A 431 3.75 -42.44 65.02
N VAL A 432 4.73 -41.55 64.87
CA VAL A 432 6.08 -41.90 64.42
C VAL A 432 7.09 -41.72 65.56
N SER A 433 7.79 -42.79 65.90
CA SER A 433 9.00 -42.74 66.73
C SER A 433 10.20 -42.40 65.86
N GLU A 434 10.96 -41.38 66.26
CA GLU A 434 12.22 -41.00 65.62
C GLU A 434 13.39 -41.80 66.21
N LEU A 435 13.34 -42.15 67.51
CA LEU A 435 14.33 -43.01 68.17
C LEU A 435 14.33 -44.45 67.64
N GLU A 436 13.16 -45.01 67.30
CA GLU A 436 13.04 -46.32 66.63
C GLU A 436 13.14 -46.21 65.09
N GLY A 437 13.76 -45.15 64.57
CA GLY A 437 14.15 -45.04 63.16
C GLY A 437 13.00 -44.80 62.18
N GLY A 438 11.96 -44.07 62.61
CA GLY A 438 10.76 -43.82 61.79
C GLY A 438 9.68 -44.90 61.91
N LYS A 439 9.74 -45.74 62.97
CA LYS A 439 8.70 -46.73 63.25
C LYS A 439 7.34 -46.07 63.44
N ILE A 440 6.32 -46.68 62.86
CA ILE A 440 4.93 -46.25 62.95
C ILE A 440 4.19 -47.08 64.01
N TYR A 441 3.43 -46.39 64.85
CA TYR A 441 2.43 -46.95 65.75
C TYR A 441 1.03 -46.51 65.30
N ALA A 442 0.05 -47.40 65.38
CA ALA A 442 -1.36 -47.12 65.08
C ALA A 442 -2.19 -47.31 66.35
N THR A 443 -2.91 -46.28 66.76
CA THR A 443 -3.77 -46.27 67.94
C THR A 443 -5.23 -46.31 67.50
N ASP A 444 -6.03 -47.13 68.18
CA ASP A 444 -7.49 -47.20 68.03
C ASP A 444 -8.18 -46.95 69.38
N THR A 445 -9.52 -47.08 69.42
CA THR A 445 -10.34 -46.88 70.62
C THR A 445 -9.89 -47.72 71.84
N TRP A 446 -9.15 -48.82 71.63
CA TRP A 446 -8.82 -49.81 72.67
C TRP A 446 -7.34 -49.83 73.07
N GLY A 447 -6.42 -49.48 72.15
CA GLY A 447 -4.99 -49.50 72.45
C GLY A 447 -4.08 -49.03 71.30
N THR A 448 -2.77 -48.98 71.59
CA THR A 448 -1.71 -48.60 70.64
C THR A 448 -1.00 -49.84 70.09
N LYS A 449 -0.75 -49.90 68.78
CA LYS A 449 -0.10 -51.03 68.10
C LYS A 449 1.18 -50.63 67.37
N ASP A 450 2.28 -51.33 67.60
CA ASP A 450 3.46 -51.30 66.73
C ASP A 450 3.10 -51.91 65.37
N THR A 451 3.11 -51.14 64.28
CA THR A 451 2.64 -51.63 62.97
C THR A 451 3.63 -52.57 62.29
N GLN A 452 4.87 -52.67 62.78
CA GLN A 452 5.92 -53.52 62.23
C GLN A 452 6.05 -54.85 62.99
N THR A 453 6.07 -54.80 64.33
CA THR A 453 6.21 -56.01 65.17
C THR A 453 4.87 -56.59 65.63
N GLY A 454 3.77 -55.86 65.43
CA GLY A 454 2.41 -56.29 65.81
C GLY A 454 2.11 -56.22 67.30
N ALA A 455 3.08 -55.85 68.13
CA ALA A 455 2.93 -55.68 69.58
C ALA A 455 1.84 -54.66 69.91
N TYR A 456 0.96 -54.99 70.85
CA TYR A 456 -0.19 -54.19 71.24
C TYR A 456 -0.09 -53.77 72.70
N TYR A 457 -0.49 -52.53 72.99
CA TYR A 457 -0.38 -51.87 74.27
C TYR A 457 -1.78 -51.42 74.69
N GLU A 458 -2.35 -52.15 75.64
CA GLU A 458 -3.70 -51.94 76.17
C GLU A 458 -3.67 -51.15 77.49
N GLY A 459 -4.71 -50.37 77.74
CA GLY A 459 -4.89 -49.60 78.97
C GLY A 459 -5.58 -48.28 78.71
N ARG A 460 -6.07 -47.64 79.78
CA ARG A 460 -6.79 -46.36 79.67
C ARG A 460 -5.99 -45.32 78.88
N ASP A 461 -4.69 -45.26 79.13
CA ASP A 461 -3.80 -44.21 78.65
C ASP A 461 -3.24 -44.51 77.23
N TYR A 462 -3.55 -45.69 76.66
CA TYR A 462 -3.12 -46.13 75.33
C TYR A 462 -4.26 -46.15 74.28
N GLY A 463 -5.51 -45.90 74.67
CA GLY A 463 -6.63 -45.74 73.74
C GLY A 463 -6.66 -44.34 73.09
N TYR A 464 -7.20 -44.24 71.88
CA TYR A 464 -7.26 -43.04 71.03
C TYR A 464 -7.63 -41.73 71.75
N VAL A 465 -8.52 -41.79 72.74
CA VAL A 465 -9.01 -40.62 73.48
C VAL A 465 -8.00 -40.05 74.48
N ASN A 466 -7.05 -40.86 74.98
CA ASN A 466 -6.13 -40.48 76.06
C ASN A 466 -4.64 -40.61 75.68
N PHE A 467 -4.31 -41.19 74.53
CA PHE A 467 -2.92 -41.44 74.13
C PHE A 467 -2.27 -40.20 73.50
N GLU A 468 -1.47 -39.49 74.29
CA GLU A 468 -0.77 -38.24 73.89
C GLU A 468 0.57 -38.48 73.15
N GLY A 469 0.78 -39.67 72.57
CA GLY A 469 1.95 -39.98 71.74
C GLY A 469 3.20 -40.46 72.49
N GLN A 470 3.14 -40.74 73.78
CA GLN A 470 4.28 -41.24 74.55
C GLN A 470 4.71 -42.64 74.06
N ASN A 471 5.96 -42.83 73.59
CA ASN A 471 6.41 -44.14 73.09
C ASN A 471 6.34 -45.21 74.21
N PRO A 472 5.56 -46.32 74.05
CA PRO A 472 5.43 -47.37 75.06
C PRO A 472 6.74 -48.11 75.39
N ARG A 473 7.74 -48.06 74.51
CA ARG A 473 9.08 -48.67 74.69
C ARG A 473 10.11 -47.66 75.20
N HIS A 474 9.90 -46.38 74.91
CA HIS A 474 10.81 -45.30 75.27
C HIS A 474 10.03 -44.16 75.95
N PRO A 475 9.70 -44.27 77.27
CA PRO A 475 8.89 -43.28 78.00
C PRO A 475 9.52 -41.88 78.19
N SER A 476 10.59 -41.57 77.45
CA SER A 476 11.19 -40.24 77.31
C SER A 476 11.01 -39.64 75.91
N GLU A 477 10.34 -40.34 74.98
CA GLU A 477 10.08 -39.90 73.60
C GLU A 477 8.59 -39.60 73.38
N THR A 478 8.27 -38.35 73.09
CA THR A 478 6.98 -37.97 72.50
C THR A 478 7.03 -38.18 71.00
N MET A 479 6.27 -39.16 70.49
CA MET A 479 6.18 -39.47 69.07
C MET A 479 5.38 -38.40 68.31
N ARG A 480 5.67 -38.22 67.02
CA ARG A 480 4.97 -37.24 66.17
C ARG A 480 3.68 -37.84 65.59
N GLU A 481 2.53 -37.19 65.80
CA GLU A 481 1.28 -37.59 65.18
C GLU A 481 1.29 -37.34 63.66
N VAL A 482 0.88 -38.35 62.89
CA VAL A 482 0.79 -38.37 61.43
C VAL A 482 -0.59 -38.81 60.94
N SER A 483 -0.97 -38.37 59.75
CA SER A 483 -2.15 -38.87 59.03
C SER A 483 -1.91 -40.24 58.40
N SER A 484 -2.98 -40.99 58.12
CA SER A 484 -2.93 -42.19 57.27
C SER A 484 -2.34 -41.92 55.88
N TYR A 485 -2.51 -40.71 55.33
CA TYR A 485 -1.85 -40.27 54.09
C TYR A 485 -0.32 -40.12 54.26
N GLU A 486 0.15 -39.47 55.34
CA GLU A 486 1.57 -39.41 55.68
C GLU A 486 2.16 -40.82 55.89
N VAL A 487 1.43 -41.74 56.53
CA VAL A 487 1.81 -43.15 56.68
C VAL A 487 2.01 -43.84 55.32
N GLN A 488 1.11 -43.64 54.36
CA GLN A 488 1.25 -44.20 52.99
C GLN A 488 2.47 -43.64 52.24
N GLN A 489 2.80 -42.35 52.44
CA GLN A 489 4.01 -41.75 51.87
C GLN A 489 5.28 -42.32 52.53
N LEU A 490 5.31 -42.43 53.86
CA LEU A 490 6.43 -42.97 54.63
C LEU A 490 6.71 -44.45 54.34
N LEU A 491 5.66 -45.24 54.05
CA LEU A 491 5.77 -46.66 53.68
C LEU A 491 6.08 -46.89 52.19
N GLY A 492 6.33 -45.84 51.41
CA GLY A 492 6.89 -45.95 50.05
C GLY A 492 5.88 -46.28 48.94
N GLY A 493 4.73 -45.60 48.93
CA GLY A 493 3.62 -45.85 48.00
C GLY A 493 3.99 -45.96 46.51
N ARG A 494 3.94 -47.18 45.98
CA ARG A 494 3.34 -47.48 44.68
C ARG A 494 2.01 -48.24 44.90
N PRO A 495 1.05 -48.17 43.97
CA PRO A 495 -0.20 -48.91 44.06
C PRO A 495 0.01 -50.44 43.95
#